data_AF-A0A4P9YVB0-F1
#
_entry.id   AF-A0A4P9YVB0-F1
#
_cell.length_a   1.000
_cell.length_b   1.000
_cell.length_c   1.000
_cell.angle_alpha   90.00
_cell.angle_beta   90.00
_cell.angle_gamma   90.00
#
_symmetry.space_group_name_H-M   'P 1'
#
loop_
_entity.id
_entity.type
_entity.pdbx_description
1 polymer ?
#
loop_
_entity_poly.entity_id
_entity_poly.type
_entity_poly.pdbx_seq_one_letter_code
_entity_poly.pdbx_strand_id
1 'polypeptide(L)'
;VAVCIPIDVETKQIMLVSSRSTPDQWILPKGGWESDETKERSAEREAWEEAGVVGEIVREIGIWNTFSKKRPDKAKLQFTVYELQVRQCHDVWPEQSFRRRQW
;
A
#
# COMPACT_ATOMS: atom_id res chain seq x y z
N VAL A 1 -2.51 -5.52 7.91
CA VAL A 1 -1.74 -4.93 6.80
C VAL A 1 -2.60 -3.85 6.19
N ALA A 2 -2.07 -2.63 6.15
CA ALA A 2 -2.68 -1.56 5.39
C ALA A 2 -2.18 -1.65 3.95
N VAL A 3 -3.10 -1.54 2.98
CA VAL A 3 -2.79 -1.54 1.55
C VAL A 3 -3.25 -0.20 1.01
N CYS A 4 -2.38 0.48 0.28
CA CYS A 4 -2.70 1.74 -0.38
C CYS A 4 -2.91 1.50 -1.87
N ILE A 5 -3.95 2.10 -2.46
CA ILE A 5 -4.12 2.25 -3.91
C ILE A 5 -3.87 3.71 -4.25
N PRO A 6 -2.64 4.10 -4.66
CA PRO A 6 -2.36 5.46 -5.07
C PRO A 6 -2.89 5.69 -6.48
N ILE A 7 -3.83 6.62 -6.62
CA ILE A 7 -4.53 6.92 -7.87
C ILE A 7 -4.16 8.34 -8.31
N ASP A 8 -3.74 8.47 -9.56
CA ASP A 8 -3.69 9.76 -10.23
C ASP A 8 -5.12 10.21 -10.58
N VAL A 9 -5.53 11.38 -10.08
CA VAL A 9 -6.92 11.84 -10.22
C VAL A 9 -7.29 12.21 -11.65
N GLU A 10 -6.33 12.56 -12.49
CA GLU A 10 -6.53 12.98 -13.87
C GLU A 10 -6.52 11.78 -14.82
N THR A 11 -5.46 10.96 -14.77
CA THR A 11 -5.28 9.84 -15.69
C THR A 11 -5.98 8.56 -15.23
N LYS A 12 -6.38 8.48 -13.96
CA LYS A 12 -6.92 7.28 -13.28
C LYS A 12 -5.93 6.11 -13.24
N GLN A 13 -4.65 6.37 -13.46
CA GLN A 13 -3.59 5.38 -13.32
C GLN A 13 -3.36 5.03 -11.84
N ILE A 14 -2.87 3.81 -11.60
CA ILE A 14 -2.60 3.29 -10.27
C ILE A 14 -1.10 3.05 -10.15
N MET A 15 -0.48 3.69 -9.16
CA MET A 15 0.94 3.45 -8.88
C MET A 15 1.14 2.06 -8.27
N LEU A 16 1.97 1.25 -8.92
CA LEU A 16 2.46 -0.03 -8.43
C LEU A 16 3.96 0.06 -8.09
N VAL A 17 4.41 -0.81 -7.20
CA VAL A 17 5.82 -0.99 -6.84
C VAL A 17 6.26 -2.43 -7.03
N SER A 18 7.54 -2.64 -7.31
CA SER A 18 8.10 -4.00 -7.37
C SER A 18 8.17 -4.62 -5.97
N SER A 19 7.87 -5.91 -5.86
CA SER A 19 8.05 -6.66 -4.62
C SER A 19 9.53 -6.83 -4.27
N ARG A 20 9.88 -6.62 -2.99
CA ARG A 20 11.23 -6.88 -2.47
C ARG A 20 11.65 -8.35 -2.57
N SER A 21 10.73 -9.29 -2.37
CA SER A 21 11.04 -10.73 -2.40
C SER A 21 11.12 -11.28 -3.80
N THR A 22 10.37 -10.67 -4.73
CA THR A 22 10.19 -11.15 -6.10
C THR A 22 10.17 -9.93 -7.03
N PRO A 23 11.34 -9.38 -7.44
CA PRO A 23 11.43 -8.09 -8.14
C PRO A 23 10.60 -7.96 -9.42
N ASP A 24 10.25 -9.06 -10.07
CA ASP A 24 9.43 -9.09 -11.30
C ASP A 24 7.92 -9.07 -11.03
N GLN A 25 7.49 -9.09 -9.77
CA GLN A 25 6.09 -8.95 -9.38
C GLN A 25 5.79 -7.50 -8.98
N TRP A 26 4.76 -6.94 -9.60
CA TRP A 26 4.21 -5.64 -9.25
C TRP A 26 3.10 -5.80 -8.21
N ILE A 27 3.18 -4.99 -7.15
CA ILE A 27 2.26 -5.00 -6.02
C ILE A 27 1.83 -3.58 -5.69
N LEU A 28 0.74 -3.47 -4.92
CA LEU A 28 0.35 -2.22 -4.28
C LEU A 28 1.26 -1.95 -3.07
N PRO A 29 1.54 -0.66 -2.76
CA PRO A 29 2.20 -0.29 -1.52
C PRO A 29 1.41 -0.81 -0.32
N LYS A 30 2.10 -1.48 0.61
CA LYS A 30 1.44 -2.09 1.76
C LYS A 30 2.41 -2.37 2.90
N GLY A 31 1.89 -2.33 4.13
CA GLY A 31 2.72 -2.58 5.30
C GLY A 31 2.00 -3.03 6.55
N GLY A 32 2.82 -3.37 7.53
CA GLY A 32 2.37 -3.53 8.92
C GLY A 32 1.90 -2.18 9.46
N TRP A 33 0.96 -2.24 10.40
CA TRP A 33 0.58 -1.10 11.21
C TRP A 33 1.04 -1.39 12.63
N GLU A 34 1.62 -0.40 13.29
CA GLU A 34 2.05 -0.49 14.69
C GLU A 34 0.95 0.04 15.62
N SER A 35 1.07 -0.19 16.94
CA SER A 35 0.03 0.20 17.90
C SER A 35 -0.12 1.71 18.12
N ASP A 36 0.81 2.50 17.60
CA ASP A 36 0.86 3.95 17.72
C ASP A 36 0.29 4.69 16.49
N GLU A 37 -0.10 3.98 15.43
CA GLU A 37 -0.71 4.57 14.23
C GLU A 37 -2.05 3.93 13.83
N THR A 38 -2.87 4.66 13.07
CA THR A 38 -4.06 4.07 12.45
C THR A 38 -3.67 3.30 11.19
N LYS A 39 -4.51 2.35 10.76
CA LYS A 39 -4.29 1.64 9.49
C LYS A 39 -4.28 2.58 8.28
N GLU A 40 -5.01 3.70 8.34
CA GLU A 40 -4.98 4.75 7.32
C GLU A 40 -3.62 5.42 7.27
N ARG A 41 -3.09 5.86 8.43
CA ARG A 41 -1.74 6.45 8.51
C ARG A 41 -0.65 5.49 8.07
N SER A 42 -0.78 4.21 8.40
CA SER A 42 0.08 3.15 7.90
C SER A 42 0.05 3.06 6.37
N ALA A 43 -1.13 3.11 5.73
CA ALA A 43 -1.22 3.11 4.26
C ALA A 43 -0.57 4.35 3.63
N GLU A 44 -0.75 5.54 4.20
CA GLU A 44 -0.09 6.76 3.73
C GLU A 44 1.43 6.67 3.84
N ARG A 45 1.94 6.20 4.99
CA ARG A 45 3.37 6.00 5.24
C ARG A 45 3.98 5.03 4.23
N GLU A 46 3.32 3.90 3.98
CA GLU A 46 3.81 2.89 3.03
C GLU A 46 3.76 3.39 1.58
N ALA A 47 2.77 4.21 1.21
CA ALA A 47 2.73 4.87 -0.10
C ALA A 47 3.93 5.81 -0.28
N TRP A 48 4.31 6.54 0.76
CA TRP A 48 5.50 7.39 0.77
C TRP A 48 6.80 6.56 0.72
N GLU A 49 6.95 5.60 1.63
CA GLU A 49 8.17 4.81 1.78
C GLU A 49 8.44 3.93 0.56
N GLU A 50 7.44 3.19 0.08
CA GLU A 50 7.61 2.22 -0.99
C GLU A 50 7.55 2.87 -2.39
N ALA A 51 6.67 3.87 -2.58
CA ALA A 51 6.36 4.43 -3.90
C ALA A 51 6.74 5.92 -4.05
N GLY A 52 7.11 6.62 -2.98
CA GLY A 52 7.44 8.04 -3.04
C GLY A 52 6.26 8.95 -3.39
N VAL A 53 5.03 8.52 -3.13
CA VAL A 53 3.82 9.31 -3.39
C VAL A 53 3.18 9.77 -2.09
N VAL A 54 2.69 11.00 -2.10
CA VAL A 54 1.96 11.61 -0.99
C VAL A 54 0.61 12.10 -1.51
N GLY A 55 -0.42 11.93 -0.71
CA GLY A 55 -1.79 12.23 -1.11
C GLY A 55 -2.74 12.26 0.07
N GLU A 56 -4.02 12.12 -0.24
CA GLU A 56 -5.09 12.03 0.77
C GLU A 56 -5.82 10.71 0.63
N ILE A 57 -5.98 9.98 1.73
CA ILE A 57 -6.90 8.85 1.76
C ILE A 57 -8.33 9.38 1.70
N VAL A 58 -9.08 8.93 0.69
CA VAL A 58 -10.46 9.39 0.49
C VAL A 58 -11.50 8.40 1.01
N ARG A 59 -11.15 7.10 1.09
CA ARG A 59 -12.02 6.07 1.67
C ARG A 59 -11.28 4.75 1.92
N GLU A 60 -11.83 3.97 2.85
CA GLU A 60 -11.64 2.52 2.88
C GLU A 60 -12.42 1.87 1.72
N ILE A 61 -11.74 1.07 0.91
CA ILE A 61 -12.35 0.33 -0.21
C ILE A 61 -12.91 -1.01 0.29
N GLY A 62 -12.20 -1.66 1.22
CA GLY A 62 -12.67 -2.89 1.83
C GLY A 62 -11.62 -3.63 2.65
N ILE A 63 -12.06 -4.74 3.23
CA ILE A 63 -11.29 -5.58 4.14
C ILE A 63 -11.25 -7.01 3.61
N TRP A 64 -10.06 -7.60 3.56
CA TRP A 64 -9.86 -8.99 3.19
C TRP A 64 -9.08 -9.74 4.28
N ASN A 65 -9.69 -10.80 4.81
CA ASN A 65 -9.02 -11.71 5.75
C ASN A 65 -8.47 -12.95 5.04
N THR A 66 -7.26 -13.34 5.40
CA THR A 66 -6.67 -14.64 5.03
C THR A 66 -6.81 -15.61 6.18
N PHE A 67 -7.00 -16.90 5.86
CA PHE A 67 -7.20 -17.96 6.85
C PHE A 67 -6.16 -19.06 6.66
N SER A 68 -5.80 -19.73 7.75
CA SER A 68 -4.94 -20.91 7.69
C SER A 68 -5.77 -22.16 7.44
N LYS A 69 -5.29 -23.10 6.61
CA LYS A 69 -5.92 -24.42 6.44
C LYS A 69 -6.10 -25.17 7.78
N LYS A 70 -5.22 -24.93 8.75
CA LYS A 70 -5.27 -25.57 10.08
C LYS A 70 -6.21 -24.90 11.07
N ARG A 71 -6.60 -23.64 10.82
CA ARG A 71 -7.44 -22.81 11.69
C ARG A 71 -8.35 -21.93 10.82
N PRO A 72 -9.38 -22.51 10.19
CA PRO A 72 -10.24 -21.80 9.25
C PRO A 72 -11.16 -20.78 9.94
N ASP A 73 -11.39 -20.93 11.23
CA ASP A 73 -12.21 -20.08 12.09
C ASP A 73 -11.49 -18.79 12.54
N LYS A 74 -10.15 -18.74 12.45
CA LYS A 74 -9.35 -17.60 12.90
C LYS A 74 -8.57 -16.97 11.75
N ALA A 75 -8.84 -15.71 11.48
CA ALA A 75 -8.08 -14.93 10.50
C ALA A 75 -6.59 -14.90 10.88
N LYS A 76 -5.73 -15.28 9.94
CA LYS A 76 -4.27 -15.25 10.07
C LYS A 76 -3.74 -13.83 9.86
N LEU A 77 -4.29 -13.13 8.87
CA LEU A 77 -3.90 -11.77 8.51
C LEU A 77 -5.08 -11.05 7.90
N GLN A 78 -5.31 -9.82 8.36
CA GLN A 78 -6.30 -8.90 7.79
C GLN A 78 -5.60 -7.85 6.93
N PHE A 79 -6.12 -7.64 5.74
CA PHE A 79 -5.78 -6.55 4.83
C PHE A 79 -6.91 -5.53 4.87
N THR A 80 -6.57 -4.26 5.06
CA THR A 80 -7.50 -3.14 4.89
C THR A 80 -6.97 -2.30 3.74
N VAL A 81 -7.81 -2.04 2.74
CA VAL A 81 -7.42 -1.39 1.49
C VAL A 81 -7.99 0.01 1.45
N TYR A 82 -7.13 0.99 1.17
CA TYR A 82 -7.48 2.41 1.11
C TYR A 82 -7.23 2.98 -0.27
N GLU A 83 -8.12 3.86 -0.71
CA GLU A 83 -7.91 4.71 -1.88
C GLU A 83 -7.16 5.96 -1.47
N LEU A 84 -6.01 6.23 -2.09
CA LEU A 84 -5.23 7.45 -1.90
C LEU A 84 -5.20 8.24 -3.20
N GLN A 85 -5.70 9.47 -3.16
CA GLN A 85 -5.58 10.38 -4.30
C GLN A 85 -4.22 11.07 -4.24
N VAL A 86 -3.36 10.78 -5.22
CA VAL A 86 -1.99 11.29 -5.26
C VAL A 86 -2.02 12.79 -5.53
N ARG A 87 -1.33 13.55 -4.67
CA ARG A 87 -1.11 14.99 -4.83
C ARG A 87 0.31 15.31 -5.27
N GLN A 88 1.26 14.48 -4.85
CA GLN A 88 2.67 14.68 -5.15
C GLN A 88 3.35 13.33 -5.36
N CYS A 89 4.24 13.27 -6.35
CA CYS A 89 5.11 12.15 -6.62
C CYS A 89 6.56 12.67 -6.56
N HIS A 90 7.36 12.17 -5.62
CA HIS A 90 8.72 12.65 -5.39
C HIS A 90 9.73 11.86 -6.20
N ASP A 91 10.76 12.52 -6.73
CA ASP A 91 11.85 11.86 -7.46
C ASP A 91 12.80 11.06 -6.56
N VAL A 92 12.86 11.42 -5.28
CA VAL A 92 13.67 10.75 -4.25
C VAL A 92 12.77 10.29 -3.11
N TRP A 93 12.83 9.01 -2.78
CA TRP A 93 12.01 8.41 -1.72
C TRP A 93 12.74 7.28 -0.96
N PRO A 94 12.27 6.89 0.24
CA PRO A 94 13.02 6.04 1.16
C PRO A 94 13.45 4.68 0.57
N GLU A 95 12.57 3.98 -0.14
CA GLU A 95 12.84 2.63 -0.64
C GLU A 95 13.28 2.56 -2.12
N GLN A 96 13.61 3.70 -2.74
CA GLN A 96 13.94 3.76 -4.18
C GLN A 96 15.08 2.86 -4.62
N SER A 97 16.04 2.58 -3.73
CA SER A 97 17.17 1.69 -4.02
C SER A 97 16.78 0.20 -4.00
N PHE A 98 15.60 -0.13 -3.45
CA PHE A 98 15.09 -1.49 -3.34
C PHE A 98 13.84 -1.72 -4.18
N ARG A 99 13.23 -0.67 -4.72
CA ARG A 99 11.97 -0.72 -5.45
C ARG A 99 12.01 0.07 -6.73
N ARG A 100 11.40 -0.52 -7.75
CA ARG A 100 10.90 0.18 -8.93
C ARG A 100 9.45 0.58 -8.68
N ARG A 101 9.01 1.68 -9.27
CA ARG A 101 7.60 2.12 -9.27
C ARG A 101 7.13 2.39 -10.70
N GLN A 102 5.85 2.22 -10.96
CA GLN A 102 5.25 2.46 -12.28
C GLN A 102 3.76 2.82 -12.13
N TRP A 103 3.30 3.80 -12.93
CA TRP A 103 1.90 4.18 -13.11
C TRP A 103 1.15 3.25 -14.07
#